data_AF-E8M6Z0-F1
#
_entry.id   AF-E8M6Z0-F1
#
_cell.length_a   1.000
_cell.length_b   1.000
_cell.length_c   1.000
_cell.angle_alpha   90.00
_cell.angle_beta   90.00
_cell.angle_gamma   90.00
#
_symmetry.space_group_name_H-M   'P 1'
#
loop_
_entity.id
_entity.type
_entity.pdbx_description
1 polymer ?
#
loop_
_entity_poly.entity_id
_entity_poly.type
_entity_poly.pdbx_seq_one_letter_code
_entity_poly.pdbx_strand_id
1 'polypeptide(L)'
;MGADTPMAISNYLGALLAVLILYPFALVALQIAIFSPSKRKRVTRRFNFVAAIAAVILLVLHMQTEVIYGKELLDRYYAEHGTEASLLPKEHSQPDMGQGDK
;
A
#
# COMPACT_ATOMS: atom_id res chain seq x y z
N MET A 1 10.05 10.51 26.36
CA MET A 1 9.59 11.47 25.34
C MET A 1 8.78 10.67 24.34
N GLY A 2 7.50 11.01 24.15
CA GLY A 2 6.58 10.23 23.33
C GLY A 2 7.12 10.08 21.91
N ALA A 3 7.36 8.85 21.50
CA ALA A 3 7.71 8.53 20.13
C ALA A 3 6.42 8.62 19.31
N ASP A 4 6.01 9.84 18.98
CA ASP A 4 5.06 10.10 17.90
C ASP A 4 5.77 9.71 16.61
N THR A 5 5.88 8.41 16.32
CA THR A 5 6.13 7.96 14.95
C THR A 5 4.93 8.43 14.17
N PRO A 6 5.08 9.44 13.28
CA PRO A 6 3.96 9.84 12.47
C PRO A 6 3.68 8.64 11.57
N MET A 7 2.66 7.85 11.90
CA MET A 7 1.86 7.22 10.87
C MET A 7 1.18 8.37 10.14
N ALA A 8 1.97 9.07 9.33
CA ALA A 8 1.50 10.15 8.51
C ALA A 8 0.46 9.50 7.61
N ILE A 9 -0.80 9.84 7.86
CA ILE A 9 -1.90 9.48 6.97
C ILE A 9 -1.43 9.87 5.59
N SER A 10 -1.09 8.85 4.79
CA SER A 10 -0.33 9.13 3.58
C SER A 10 -1.28 9.91 2.67
N ASN A 11 -0.80 11.02 2.09
CA ASN A 11 -1.65 11.88 1.27
C ASN A 11 -2.32 11.07 0.12
N TYR A 12 -1.71 9.95 -0.25
CA TYR A 12 -2.25 8.96 -1.18
C TYR A 12 -3.50 8.22 -0.66
N LEU A 13 -3.57 7.90 0.64
CA LEU A 13 -4.78 7.35 1.26
C LEU A 13 -5.93 8.37 1.25
N GLY A 14 -5.63 9.64 1.56
CA GLY A 14 -6.61 10.71 1.46
C GLY A 14 -7.15 10.88 0.04
N ALA A 15 -6.26 10.86 -0.95
CA ALA A 15 -6.64 10.90 -2.36
C ALA A 15 -7.44 9.65 -2.80
N LEU A 16 -7.09 8.46 -2.32
CA LEU A 16 -7.83 7.22 -2.60
C LEU A 16 -9.26 7.30 -2.05
N LEU A 17 -9.43 7.75 -0.81
CA LEU A 17 -10.75 7.96 -0.20
C LEU A 17 -11.57 9.03 -0.95
N ALA A 18 -10.92 10.12 -1.37
CA ALA A 18 -11.58 11.14 -2.19
C ALA A 18 -12.08 10.56 -3.51
N VAL A 19 -11.29 9.73 -4.20
CA VAL A 19 -11.72 9.04 -5.42
C VAL A 19 -12.92 8.14 -5.14
N LEU A 20 -12.90 7.33 -4.08
CA LEU A 20 -14.01 6.42 -3.76
C LEU A 20 -15.31 7.15 -3.41
N ILE A 21 -15.22 8.22 -2.62
CA ILE A 21 -16.40 9.01 -2.21
C ILE A 21 -16.93 9.85 -3.36
N LEU A 22 -16.06 10.49 -4.15
CA LEU A 22 -16.46 11.36 -5.26
C LEU A 22 -16.85 10.59 -6.51
N TYR A 23 -16.41 9.33 -6.67
CA TYR A 23 -16.73 8.50 -7.83
C TYR A 23 -18.23 8.43 -8.16
N PRO A 24 -19.16 8.08 -7.23
CA PRO A 24 -20.59 8.05 -7.55
C PRO A 24 -21.13 9.40 -8.02
N PHE A 25 -20.68 10.51 -7.44
CA PHE A 25 -21.10 11.86 -7.84
C PHE A 25 -20.57 12.24 -9.22
N ALA A 26 -19.30 11.94 -9.50
CA ALA A 26 -18.69 12.18 -10.81
C ALA A 26 -19.38 11.35 -11.90
N LEU A 27 -19.75 10.10 -11.59
CA LEU A 27 -20.48 9.24 -12.52
C LEU A 27 -21.89 9.77 -12.79
N VAL A 28 -22.61 10.23 -11.77
CA VAL A 28 -23.93 10.88 -11.93
C VAL A 28 -23.82 12.15 -12.77
N ALA A 29 -22.86 13.04 -12.46
CA ALA A 29 -22.62 14.27 -13.23
C ALA A 29 -22.30 13.97 -14.70
N LEU A 30 -21.48 12.95 -14.96
CA LEU A 30 -21.16 12.50 -16.32
C LEU A 30 -22.39 12.00 -17.08
N GLN A 31 -23.32 11.32 -16.40
CA GLN A 31 -24.57 10.87 -17.01
C GLN A 31 -25.53 12.02 -17.32
N ILE A 32 -25.56 13.06 -16.48
CA ILE A 32 -26.35 14.28 -16.72
C ILE A 32 -25.76 15.08 -17.89
N ALA A 33 -24.43 15.19 -17.97
CA ALA A 33 -23.75 15.96 -19.01
C ALA A 33 -23.88 15.34 -20.42
N ILE A 34 -24.05 14.02 -20.53
CA ILE A 34 -24.11 13.31 -21.82
C ILE A 34 -25.52 12.80 -22.10
N PHE A 35 -26.30 13.61 -22.84
CA PHE A 35 -27.66 13.28 -23.27
C PHE A 35 -27.73 12.12 -24.29
N SER A 36 -26.70 11.91 -25.11
CA SER A 36 -26.74 10.88 -26.16
C SER A 36 -26.42 9.48 -25.62
N PRO A 37 -27.33 8.49 -25.73
CA PRO A 37 -27.15 7.16 -25.15
C PRO A 37 -25.97 6.39 -25.78
N SER A 38 -25.75 6.58 -27.09
CA SER A 38 -24.66 5.93 -27.83
C SER A 38 -23.28 6.44 -27.40
N LYS A 39 -23.18 7.74 -27.07
CA LYS A 39 -21.92 8.36 -26.60
C LYS A 39 -21.69 8.07 -25.10
N ARG A 40 -22.75 8.05 -24.30
CA ARG A 40 -22.69 7.81 -22.85
C ARG A 40 -22.01 6.49 -22.51
N LYS A 41 -22.36 5.39 -23.17
CA LYS A 41 -21.75 4.06 -22.92
C LYS A 41 -20.24 4.04 -23.15
N ARG A 42 -19.74 4.72 -24.19
CA ARG A 42 -18.30 4.78 -24.50
C ARG A 42 -17.55 5.65 -23.51
N VAL A 43 -18.13 6.78 -23.13
CA VAL A 43 -17.49 7.72 -22.19
C VAL A 43 -17.48 7.14 -20.77
N THR A 44 -18.58 6.56 -20.29
CA THR A 44 -18.62 5.89 -18.98
C THR A 44 -17.61 4.75 -18.89
N ARG A 45 -17.44 3.95 -19.94
CA ARG A 45 -16.42 2.89 -19.95
C ARG A 45 -15.00 3.46 -19.81
N ARG A 46 -14.69 4.53 -20.53
CA ARG A 46 -13.38 5.21 -20.44
C ARG A 46 -13.18 5.84 -19.06
N PHE A 47 -14.20 6.49 -18.52
CA PHE A 47 -14.18 7.08 -17.18
C PHE A 47 -13.91 6.02 -16.11
N ASN A 48 -14.62 4.90 -16.14
CA ASN A 48 -14.43 3.79 -15.20
C ASN A 48 -13.02 3.21 -15.31
N PHE A 49 -12.49 3.08 -16.53
CA PHE A 49 -11.13 2.58 -16.76
C PHE A 49 -10.07 3.52 -16.16
N VAL A 50 -10.22 4.84 -16.39
CA VAL A 50 -9.32 5.85 -15.81
C VAL A 50 -9.44 5.87 -14.28
N ALA A 51 -10.65 5.82 -13.73
CA ALA A 51 -10.89 5.79 -12.30
C ALA A 51 -10.29 4.52 -11.65
N ALA A 52 -10.41 3.36 -12.30
CA ALA A 52 -9.81 2.12 -11.84
C ALA A 52 -8.28 2.20 -11.83
N ILE A 53 -7.65 2.71 -12.89
CA ILE A 53 -6.20 2.91 -12.94
C ILE A 53 -5.75 3.87 -11.84
N ALA A 54 -6.45 5.00 -11.67
CA ALA A 54 -6.11 5.98 -10.63
C ALA A 54 -6.20 5.36 -9.23
N ALA A 55 -7.26 4.58 -8.95
CA ALA A 55 -7.41 3.89 -7.68
C ALA A 55 -6.28 2.86 -7.44
N VAL A 56 -5.90 2.07 -8.45
CA VAL A 56 -4.81 1.10 -8.34
C VAL A 56 -3.47 1.79 -8.07
N ILE A 57 -3.16 2.88 -8.78
CA ILE A 57 -1.92 3.63 -8.57
C ILE A 57 -1.87 4.21 -7.14
N LEU A 58 -2.96 4.84 -6.69
CA LEU A 58 -3.05 5.40 -5.34
C LEU A 58 -2.93 4.32 -4.26
N LEU A 59 -3.52 3.14 -4.49
CA LEU A 59 -3.41 1.99 -3.59
C LEU A 59 -1.96 1.49 -3.49
N VAL A 60 -1.26 1.35 -4.62
CA VAL A 60 0.15 0.91 -4.63
C VAL A 60 1.04 1.92 -3.91
N LEU A 61 0.87 3.21 -4.18
CA LEU A 61 1.63 4.27 -3.51
C LEU A 61 1.36 4.30 -2.00
N HIS A 62 0.10 4.09 -1.59
CA HIS A 62 -0.25 3.99 -0.19
C HIS A 62 0.36 2.75 0.49
N MET A 63 0.27 1.57 -0.14
CA MET A 63 0.88 0.34 0.38
C MET A 63 2.41 0.46 0.48
N GLN A 64 3.07 1.13 -0.48
CA GLN A 64 4.51 1.40 -0.40
C GLN A 64 4.88 2.27 0.82
N THR A 65 4.05 3.28 1.16
CA THR A 65 4.29 4.07 2.37
C THR A 65 4.22 3.21 3.63
N GLU A 66 3.24 2.30 3.74
CA GLU A 66 3.09 1.42 4.90
C GLU A 66 4.25 0.42 5.04
N VAL A 67 4.78 -0.11 3.94
CA VAL A 67 5.94 -1.01 3.97
C VAL A 67 7.21 -0.29 4.48
N ILE A 68 7.43 0.96 4.05
CA ILE A 68 8.60 1.75 4.48
C ILE A 68 8.50 2.08 5.97
N TYR A 69 7.35 2.61 6.42
CA TYR A 69 7.13 2.93 7.83
C TYR A 69 7.13 1.68 8.71
N GLY A 70 6.55 0.57 8.24
CA GLY A 70 6.51 -0.70 8.95
C GLY A 70 7.91 -1.27 9.21
N LYS A 71 8.81 -1.20 8.23
CA LYS A 71 10.21 -1.59 8.42
C LYS A 71 10.91 -0.72 9.47
N GLU A 72 10.71 0.59 9.41
CA GLU A 72 11.34 1.51 10.36
C GLU A 72 10.86 1.26 11.81
N LEU A 73 9.59 0.91 12.00
CA LEU A 73 9.06 0.50 13.30
C LEU A 73 9.66 -0.82 13.79
N LEU A 74 9.82 -1.80 12.89
CA LEU A 74 10.42 -3.10 13.20
C LEU A 74 11.90 -2.95 13.57
N ASP A 75 12.66 -2.17 12.79
CA ASP A 75 14.07 -1.90 13.02
C ASP A 75 14.28 -1.19 14.37
N ARG A 76 13.39 -0.26 14.74
CA ARG A 76 13.40 0.40 16.06
C ARG A 76 13.05 -0.56 17.20
N TYR A 77 12.04 -1.40 17.04
CA TYR A 77 11.68 -2.42 18.02
C TYR A 77 12.84 -3.38 18.28
N TYR A 78 13.50 -3.88 17.23
CA TYR A 78 14.67 -4.75 17.38
C TYR A 78 15.92 -4.04 17.92
N ALA A 79 16.11 -2.75 17.61
CA ALA A 79 17.20 -1.96 18.20
C ALA A 79 17.00 -1.74 19.72
N GLU A 80 15.75 -1.58 20.15
CA GLU A 80 15.39 -1.36 21.56
C GLU A 80 15.29 -2.68 22.35
N HIS A 81 14.91 -3.80 21.71
CA HIS A 81 14.71 -5.12 22.33
C HIS A 81 15.76 -6.17 21.89
N GLY A 82 16.91 -5.73 21.34
CA GLY A 82 17.93 -6.57 20.71
C GLY A 82 18.53 -7.70 21.58
N THR A 83 18.21 -7.75 22.87
CA THR A 83 18.62 -8.83 23.80
C THR A 83 17.73 -10.09 23.68
N GLU A 84 16.51 -10.00 23.13
CA GLU A 84 15.61 -11.17 22.99
C GLU A 84 15.73 -11.87 21.62
N ALA A 85 16.26 -11.18 20.59
CA ALA A 85 16.50 -11.76 19.27
C ALA A 85 17.60 -12.85 19.27
N SER A 86 18.46 -12.88 20.28
CA SER A 86 19.42 -13.96 20.51
C SER A 86 18.80 -15.27 21.02
N LEU A 87 17.50 -15.30 21.33
CA LEU A 87 16.81 -16.48 21.88
C LEU A 87 15.94 -17.24 20.88
N LEU A 88 15.84 -16.81 19.62
CA LEU A 88 15.22 -17.64 18.59
C LEU A 88 16.22 -18.68 18.08
N PRO A 89 15.92 -20.00 18.19
CA PRO A 89 16.81 -21.05 17.69
C PRO A 89 17.09 -20.82 16.21
N LYS A 90 18.37 -20.85 15.83
CA LYS A 90 18.80 -20.87 14.43
C LYS A 90 18.37 -22.17 13.78
N GLU A 91 17.12 -22.26 13.35
CA GLU A 91 16.66 -23.33 12.50
C GLU A 91 16.75 -22.90 11.04
N HIS A 92 17.49 -23.73 10.30
CA HIS A 92 17.62 -23.80 8.84
C HIS A 92 18.61 -22.83 8.16
N SER A 93 19.87 -23.29 8.05
CA SER A 93 20.59 -23.35 6.76
C SER A 93 21.80 -24.31 6.83
N GLN A 94 21.61 -25.46 6.18
CA GLN A 94 22.58 -26.38 5.55
C GLN A 94 23.58 -27.20 6.39
N PRO A 95 23.67 -28.54 6.15
CA PRO A 95 24.78 -29.35 6.63
C PRO A 95 25.96 -29.15 5.69
N ASP A 96 27.02 -28.47 6.14
CA ASP A 96 28.28 -28.47 5.41
C ASP A 96 29.02 -29.78 5.73
N MET A 97 28.97 -30.68 4.75
CA MET A 97 29.73 -31.92 4.73
C MET A 97 31.18 -31.58 4.40
N GLY A 98 32.06 -31.69 5.40
CA GLY A 98 33.47 -31.97 5.16
C GLY A 98 34.43 -31.07 5.93
N GLN A 99 35.05 -31.65 6.96
CA GLN A 99 36.51 -31.59 7.09
C GLN A 99 36.90 -32.69 8.10
N GLY A 100 37.19 -33.88 7.58
CA GLY A 100 38.01 -34.84 8.29
C GLY A 100 39.46 -34.44 8.10
N ASP A 101 40.13 -34.02 9.16
CA ASP A 101 41.58 -33.85 9.16
C ASP A 101 42.17 -34.50 10.41
N LYS A 102 42.70 -35.70 10.16
CA LYS A 102 43.87 -36.41 10.71
C LYS A 102 44.00 -36.60 12.22
#